data_AF-A0AA97JKW0-F1
#
_entry.id   AF-A0AA97JKW0-F1
#
_cell.length_a   1.000
_cell.length_b   1.000
_cell.length_c   1.000
_cell.angle_alpha   90.00
_cell.angle_beta   90.00
_cell.angle_gamma   90.00
#
_symmetry.space_group_name_H-M   'P 1'
#
loop_
_entity.id
_entity.type
_entity.pdbx_description
1 polymer ?
#
loop_
_entity_poly.entity_id
_entity_poly.type
_entity_poly.pdbx_seq_one_letter_code
_entity_poly.pdbx_strand_id
1 'polypeptide(L)'
;MKHLTPLTLLACGSFNPITNMHMRLFELARDHFHQAGKYQVTEGIISPVNDKYGKQGLASAKHRLEMARLALETSEWIRVDPWESEQEQWSETVKVLRHHYKELLKSHCIRRLPGKNNWPIEKAAGASLASSLTDVNVAVRKIANLLKPDKEIIQDGDHMIIKTLSTFKNYIMDFDVGKEFEEDLTGVDDRKCMTCVTWDGDKLLCVQKGEKEDRGWTQWIEGDEMHLEIRACGVKCKQVFKKVQ
;
A
#
# COMPACT_ATOMS: atom_id res chain seq x y z
N MET A 1 23.55 -4.25 8.74
CA MET A 1 23.21 -3.01 8.02
C MET A 1 21.73 -2.75 8.26
N LYS A 2 21.30 -1.52 8.60
CA LYS A 2 19.87 -1.23 8.78
C LYS A 2 19.20 -1.32 7.40
N HIS A 3 18.24 -2.22 7.24
CA HIS A 3 17.45 -2.34 6.02
C HIS A 3 16.49 -1.16 5.96
N LEU A 4 16.75 -0.19 5.07
CA LEU A 4 15.89 0.97 4.86
C LEU A 4 14.79 0.63 3.85
N THR A 5 13.55 0.98 4.17
CA THR A 5 12.43 0.78 3.25
C THR A 5 12.45 1.87 2.16
N PRO A 6 12.49 1.53 0.87
CA PRO A 6 12.38 2.51 -0.21
C PRO A 6 11.05 3.26 -0.13
N LEU A 7 11.07 4.57 -0.31
CA LEU A 7 9.90 5.43 -0.22
C LEU A 7 9.85 6.42 -1.38
N THR A 8 8.75 6.43 -2.12
CA THR A 8 8.44 7.44 -3.13
C THR A 8 7.43 8.41 -2.56
N LEU A 9 7.69 9.72 -2.72
CA LEU A 9 6.76 10.77 -2.33
C LEU A 9 5.92 11.20 -3.54
N LEU A 10 4.60 11.35 -3.38
CA LEU A 10 3.69 11.81 -4.43
C LEU A 10 2.90 13.03 -3.95
N ALA A 11 2.88 14.08 -4.77
CA ALA A 11 2.03 15.25 -4.58
C ALA A 11 1.08 15.42 -5.79
N CYS A 12 -0.21 15.18 -5.57
CA CYS A 12 -1.27 15.54 -6.50
C CYS A 12 -1.74 16.96 -6.22
N GLY A 13 -2.02 17.75 -7.26
CA GLY A 13 -2.46 19.12 -7.04
C GLY A 13 -2.66 19.95 -8.30
N SER A 14 -3.16 21.17 -8.12
CA SER A 14 -3.35 22.08 -9.25
C SER A 14 -2.02 22.62 -9.79
N PHE A 15 -1.04 22.98 -8.95
CA PHE A 15 0.23 23.59 -9.39
C PHE A 15 0.02 24.76 -10.38
N ASN A 16 -0.80 25.74 -9.97
CA ASN A 16 -1.24 26.85 -10.82
C ASN A 16 -0.91 28.23 -10.21
N PRO A 17 0.35 28.71 -10.34
CA PRO A 17 1.53 27.98 -10.80
C PRO A 17 2.15 27.12 -9.69
N ILE A 18 3.11 26.27 -10.05
CA ILE A 18 4.01 25.65 -9.07
C ILE A 18 4.80 26.74 -8.33
N THR A 19 5.18 26.48 -7.09
CA THR A 19 5.95 27.43 -6.25
C THR A 19 7.07 26.71 -5.52
N ASN A 20 8.04 27.48 -5.03
CA ASN A 20 9.14 26.96 -4.20
C ASN A 20 8.65 26.22 -2.95
N MET A 21 7.48 26.57 -2.42
CA MET A 21 6.89 25.88 -1.26
C MET A 21 6.44 24.46 -1.58
N HIS A 22 5.99 24.20 -2.82
CA HIS A 22 5.68 22.83 -3.24
C HIS A 22 6.93 21.95 -3.24
N MET A 23 8.05 22.47 -3.75
CA MET A 23 9.33 21.76 -3.75
C MET A 23 9.89 21.62 -2.32
N ARG A 24 9.76 22.66 -1.50
CA ARG A 24 10.19 22.63 -0.09
C ARG A 24 9.44 21.55 0.70
N LEU A 25 8.19 21.27 0.38
CA LEU A 25 7.42 20.20 1.03
C LEU A 25 8.08 18.83 0.82
N PHE A 26 8.57 18.54 -0.39
CA PHE A 26 9.31 17.31 -0.68
C PHE A 26 10.61 17.22 0.12
N GLU A 27 11.38 18.30 0.16
CA GLU A 27 12.63 18.36 0.93
C GLU A 27 12.39 18.11 2.42
N LEU A 28 11.40 18.77 3.01
CA LEU A 28 11.04 18.59 4.42
C LEU A 28 10.58 17.16 4.73
N ALA A 29 9.78 16.57 3.84
CA ALA A 29 9.34 15.18 3.99
C ALA A 29 10.52 14.21 3.87
N ARG A 30 11.43 14.44 2.93
CA ARG A 30 12.65 13.64 2.76
C ARG A 30 13.55 13.69 3.99
N ASP A 31 13.84 14.90 4.48
CA ASP A 31 14.64 15.11 5.69
C ASP A 31 14.02 14.36 6.89
N HIS A 32 12.70 14.48 7.07
CA HIS A 32 11.97 13.80 8.14
C HIS A 32 12.12 12.27 8.07
N PHE A 33 11.89 11.68 6.89
CA PHE A 33 11.95 10.23 6.72
C PHE A 33 13.37 9.66 6.81
N HIS A 34 14.38 10.41 6.34
CA HIS A 34 15.78 10.04 6.51
C HIS A 34 16.22 10.14 7.98
N GLN A 35 15.83 11.21 8.70
CA GLN A 35 16.12 11.37 10.13
C GLN A 35 15.47 10.29 10.99
N ALA A 36 14.27 9.82 10.61
CA ALA A 36 13.61 8.71 11.28
C ALA A 36 14.39 7.37 11.15
N GLY A 37 15.31 7.26 10.19
CA GLY A 37 16.20 6.11 10.03
C GLY A 37 15.51 4.79 9.62
N LYS A 38 14.24 4.85 9.19
CA LYS A 38 13.44 3.69 8.73
C LYS A 38 13.28 3.66 7.22
N TYR A 39 13.38 4.81 6.54
CA TYR A 39 13.07 4.93 5.12
C TYR A 39 14.22 5.55 4.33
N GLN A 40 14.34 5.13 3.08
CA GLN A 40 15.17 5.78 2.08
C GLN A 40 14.24 6.38 1.02
N VAL A 41 14.08 7.70 1.03
CA VAL A 41 13.35 8.37 -0.05
C VAL A 41 14.12 8.25 -1.36
N THR A 42 13.53 7.61 -2.36
CA THR A 42 14.15 7.31 -3.66
C THR A 42 13.73 8.27 -4.76
N GLU A 43 12.46 8.71 -4.79
CA GLU A 43 11.98 9.71 -5.73
C GLU A 43 10.83 10.56 -5.15
N GLY A 44 10.62 11.73 -5.74
CA GLY A 44 9.43 12.56 -5.59
C GLY A 44 8.68 12.69 -6.92
N ILE A 45 7.35 12.66 -6.89
CA ILE A 45 6.49 12.80 -8.07
C ILE A 45 5.54 13.98 -7.85
N ILE A 46 5.59 14.96 -8.74
CA ILE A 46 4.55 15.98 -8.90
C ILE A 46 3.58 15.50 -9.97
N SER A 47 2.30 15.37 -9.60
CA SER A 47 1.21 14.92 -10.48
C SER A 47 0.17 16.04 -10.64
N PRO A 48 0.26 16.85 -11.71
CA PRO A 48 -0.72 17.90 -11.95
C PRO A 48 -2.10 17.35 -12.32
N VAL A 49 -3.13 17.88 -11.68
CA VAL A 49 -4.52 17.48 -11.92
C VAL A 49 -4.96 17.76 -13.35
N ASN A 50 -5.87 16.96 -13.89
CA ASN A 50 -6.52 17.20 -15.19
C ASN A 50 -7.40 18.48 -15.21
N ASP A 51 -7.58 19.07 -16.39
CA ASP A 51 -8.38 20.30 -16.57
C ASP A 51 -9.87 20.10 -16.27
N LYS A 52 -10.39 18.87 -16.41
CA LYS A 52 -11.76 18.53 -16.04
C LYS A 52 -11.98 18.42 -14.52
N TYR A 53 -10.97 18.73 -13.70
CA TYR A 53 -11.17 18.95 -12.26
C TYR A 53 -12.16 20.08 -11.96
N GLY A 54 -12.32 21.03 -12.89
CA GLY A 54 -13.39 22.03 -12.84
C GLY A 54 -13.16 23.18 -11.86
N LYS A 55 -11.97 23.29 -11.27
CA LYS A 55 -11.60 24.47 -10.46
C LYS A 55 -11.43 25.68 -11.36
N GLN A 56 -12.17 26.75 -11.06
CA GLN A 56 -12.14 28.00 -11.83
C GLN A 56 -10.77 28.68 -11.74
N GLY A 57 -10.33 29.29 -12.84
CA GLY A 57 -9.07 30.05 -12.91
C GLY A 57 -7.79 29.22 -13.05
N LEU A 58 -7.89 27.90 -13.32
CA LEU A 58 -6.72 27.10 -13.64
C LEU A 58 -6.23 27.36 -15.07
N ALA A 59 -4.93 27.58 -15.23
CA ALA A 59 -4.27 27.46 -16.52
C ALA A 59 -4.40 26.01 -17.03
N SER A 60 -4.31 25.82 -18.35
CA SER A 60 -4.40 24.48 -18.94
C SER A 60 -3.35 23.55 -18.37
N ALA A 61 -3.67 22.25 -18.30
CA ALA A 61 -2.79 21.23 -17.79
C ALA A 61 -1.46 21.24 -18.53
N LYS A 62 -1.48 21.51 -19.84
CA LYS A 62 -0.27 21.71 -20.67
C LYS A 62 0.66 22.79 -20.08
N HIS A 63 0.13 23.96 -19.75
CA HIS A 63 0.95 25.03 -19.17
C HIS A 63 1.42 24.70 -17.75
N ARG A 64 0.57 24.07 -16.94
CA ARG A 64 0.91 23.69 -15.57
C ARG A 64 2.00 22.62 -15.52
N LEU A 65 1.94 21.63 -16.42
CA LEU A 65 3.00 20.65 -16.62
C LEU A 65 4.32 21.32 -16.99
N GLU A 66 4.30 22.26 -17.92
CA GLU A 66 5.53 22.91 -18.37
C GLU A 66 6.15 23.80 -17.30
N MET A 67 5.32 24.57 -16.58
CA MET A 67 5.78 25.33 -15.41
C MET A 67 6.38 24.40 -14.34
N ALA A 68 5.77 23.25 -14.09
CA ALA A 68 6.28 22.26 -13.15
C ALA A 68 7.62 21.65 -13.59
N ARG A 69 7.78 21.36 -14.89
CA ARG A 69 9.05 20.84 -15.44
C ARG A 69 10.17 21.85 -15.31
N LEU A 70 9.93 23.10 -15.69
CA LEU A 70 10.91 24.18 -15.56
C LEU A 70 11.29 24.44 -14.08
N ALA A 71 10.32 24.41 -13.17
CA ALA A 71 10.61 24.59 -11.74
C ALA A 71 11.46 23.46 -11.15
N LEU A 72 11.38 22.25 -11.72
CA LEU A 72 12.12 21.06 -11.28
C LEU A 72 13.38 20.80 -12.12
N GLU A 73 13.78 21.69 -13.03
CA GLU A 73 14.93 21.48 -13.93
C GLU A 73 16.23 21.18 -13.18
N THR A 74 16.41 21.75 -11.97
CA THR A 74 17.59 21.54 -11.12
C THR A 74 17.40 20.43 -10.08
N SER A 75 16.23 19.79 -10.02
CA SER A 75 15.98 18.69 -9.08
C SER A 75 16.48 17.37 -9.63
N GLU A 76 17.34 16.69 -8.88
CA GLU A 76 17.87 15.37 -9.27
C GLU A 76 16.95 14.20 -8.87
N TRP A 77 15.92 14.47 -8.05
CA TRP A 77 15.14 13.41 -7.40
C TRP A 77 13.62 13.61 -7.44
N ILE A 78 13.14 14.81 -7.80
CA ILE A 78 11.71 15.10 -7.98
C ILE A 78 11.43 15.25 -9.47
N ARG A 79 10.45 14.50 -9.98
CA ARG A 79 10.02 14.58 -11.38
C ARG A 79 8.55 14.99 -11.50
N VAL A 80 8.19 15.51 -12.67
CA VAL A 80 6.79 15.70 -13.05
C VAL A 80 6.31 14.46 -13.79
N ASP A 81 5.14 13.94 -13.42
CA ASP A 81 4.47 12.88 -14.16
C ASP A 81 3.17 13.42 -14.78
N PRO A 82 3.01 13.32 -16.12
CA PRO A 82 1.84 13.89 -16.79
C PRO A 82 0.61 12.98 -16.76
N TRP A 83 0.70 11.75 -16.23
CA TRP A 83 -0.36 10.76 -16.37
C TRP A 83 -1.72 11.27 -15.90
N GLU A 84 -1.82 11.89 -14.72
CA GLU A 84 -3.09 12.42 -14.18
C GLU A 84 -3.69 13.48 -15.09
N SER A 85 -2.86 14.41 -15.57
CA SER A 85 -3.27 15.49 -16.46
C SER A 85 -3.67 15.03 -17.86
N GLU A 86 -3.13 13.93 -18.34
CA GLU A 86 -3.38 13.39 -19.69
C GLU A 86 -4.61 12.47 -19.75
N GLN A 87 -5.25 12.18 -18.61
CA GLN A 87 -6.49 11.39 -18.60
C GLN A 87 -7.63 12.14 -19.31
N GLU A 88 -8.54 11.38 -19.93
CA GLU A 88 -9.72 11.98 -20.57
C GLU A 88 -10.62 12.72 -19.58
N GLN A 89 -10.63 12.33 -18.32
CA GLN A 89 -11.46 12.89 -17.26
C GLN A 89 -10.64 13.10 -15.99
N TRP A 90 -11.16 13.94 -15.08
CA TRP A 90 -10.57 14.07 -13.76
C TRP A 90 -10.48 12.70 -13.06
N SER A 91 -9.32 12.44 -12.48
CA SER A 91 -9.03 11.21 -11.75
C SER A 91 -8.97 11.48 -10.26
N GLU A 92 -9.67 10.65 -9.49
CA GLU A 92 -9.53 10.64 -8.04
C GLU A 92 -8.10 10.32 -7.65
N THR A 93 -7.59 10.95 -6.58
CA THR A 93 -6.22 10.74 -6.06
C THR A 93 -5.89 9.26 -5.84
N VAL A 94 -6.88 8.44 -5.46
CA VAL A 94 -6.66 6.99 -5.31
C VAL A 94 -6.25 6.33 -6.62
N LYS A 95 -6.82 6.74 -7.77
CA LYS A 95 -6.48 6.21 -9.10
C LYS A 95 -5.06 6.60 -9.50
N VAL A 96 -4.67 7.84 -9.20
CA VAL A 96 -3.31 8.37 -9.40
C VAL A 96 -2.29 7.56 -8.58
N LEU A 97 -2.59 7.32 -7.30
CA LEU A 97 -1.79 6.45 -6.44
C LEU A 97 -1.66 5.03 -7.01
N ARG A 98 -2.76 4.42 -7.50
CA ARG A 98 -2.72 3.07 -8.11
C ARG A 98 -1.81 3.04 -9.33
N HIS A 99 -1.86 4.08 -10.16
CA HIS A 99 -1.06 4.17 -11.37
C HIS A 99 0.43 4.21 -11.03
N HIS A 100 0.87 5.18 -10.23
CA HIS A 100 2.30 5.31 -9.89
C HIS A 100 2.81 4.09 -9.12
N TYR A 101 1.99 3.49 -8.25
CA TYR A 101 2.35 2.24 -7.60
C TYR A 101 2.62 1.11 -8.62
N LYS A 102 1.75 0.93 -9.62
CA LYS A 102 1.93 -0.07 -10.68
C LYS A 102 3.18 0.22 -11.52
N GLU A 103 3.44 1.49 -11.84
CA GLU A 103 4.64 1.86 -12.61
C GLU A 103 5.93 1.63 -11.80
N LEU A 104 5.93 1.93 -10.49
CA LEU A 104 7.05 1.66 -9.61
C LEU A 104 7.35 0.16 -9.48
N LEU A 105 6.32 -0.69 -9.41
CA LEU A 105 6.49 -2.14 -9.41
C LEU A 105 7.13 -2.67 -10.70
N LYS A 106 6.80 -2.06 -11.86
CA LYS A 106 7.40 -2.43 -13.15
C LYS A 106 8.86 -1.97 -13.24
N SER A 107 9.15 -0.74 -12.82
CA SER A 107 10.49 -0.15 -12.93
C SER A 107 11.51 -0.80 -11.99
N HIS A 108 11.08 -1.25 -10.82
CA HIS A 108 11.99 -1.79 -9.80
C HIS A 108 12.44 -3.23 -10.02
N CYS A 109 12.00 -3.93 -11.08
CA CYS A 109 12.33 -5.35 -11.30
C CYS A 109 12.45 -6.09 -9.96
N ILE A 110 11.37 -6.11 -9.17
CA ILE A 110 11.26 -7.12 -8.11
C ILE A 110 11.44 -8.42 -8.87
N ARG A 111 12.64 -9.01 -8.79
CA ARG A 111 13.00 -10.22 -9.49
C ARG A 111 11.88 -11.18 -9.21
N ARG A 112 11.14 -11.59 -10.25
CA ARG A 112 10.38 -12.83 -10.19
C ARG A 112 11.41 -13.87 -9.72
N LEU A 113 11.33 -14.29 -8.47
CA LEU A 113 12.01 -15.50 -8.07
C LEU A 113 11.39 -16.60 -8.92
N PRO A 114 12.17 -17.33 -9.72
CA PRO A 114 11.67 -18.50 -10.41
C PRO A 114 11.49 -19.59 -9.34
N GLY A 115 10.33 -19.61 -8.70
CA GLY A 115 9.90 -20.63 -7.76
C GLY A 115 8.49 -21.06 -8.12
N LYS A 116 8.31 -22.35 -8.40
CA LYS A 116 7.05 -22.95 -8.83
C LYS A 116 6.00 -22.84 -7.72
N ASN A 117 4.73 -22.73 -8.14
CA ASN A 117 3.51 -22.62 -7.35
C ASN A 117 3.19 -21.21 -6.80
N ASN A 118 3.17 -20.21 -7.67
CA ASN A 118 2.53 -18.93 -7.36
C ASN A 118 1.01 -19.07 -7.36
N TRP A 119 0.37 -18.52 -6.33
CA TRP A 119 -1.09 -18.42 -6.25
C TRP A 119 -1.50 -16.93 -6.22
N PRO A 120 -1.77 -16.32 -7.40
CA PRO A 120 -2.32 -14.97 -7.47
C PRO A 120 -3.83 -15.00 -7.19
N ILE A 121 -4.31 -14.15 -6.27
CA ILE A 121 -5.73 -14.06 -5.90
C ILE A 121 -6.23 -12.64 -6.06
N GLU A 122 -7.35 -12.47 -6.76
CA GLU A 122 -8.00 -11.17 -6.91
C GLU A 122 -9.07 -10.92 -5.86
N LYS A 123 -9.10 -9.64 -5.45
CA LYS A 123 -10.17 -8.86 -4.82
C LYS A 123 -10.88 -9.53 -3.65
N ALA A 124 -10.61 -9.01 -2.45
CA ALA A 124 -11.48 -9.21 -1.30
C ALA A 124 -12.91 -8.68 -1.59
N ALA A 125 -13.91 -9.54 -1.44
CA ALA A 125 -15.28 -9.13 -1.13
C ALA A 125 -15.47 -9.21 0.39
N GLY A 126 -15.66 -8.06 1.05
CA GLY A 126 -15.87 -7.99 2.50
C GLY A 126 -15.41 -6.65 3.10
N ALA A 127 -16.01 -6.25 4.23
CA ALA A 127 -15.56 -5.08 4.99
C ALA A 127 -14.15 -5.33 5.57
N SER A 128 -13.38 -4.28 5.85
CA SER A 128 -12.06 -4.39 6.50
C SER A 128 -12.19 -4.35 8.02
N LEU A 129 -11.47 -5.20 8.78
CA LEU A 129 -11.49 -5.18 10.26
C LEU A 129 -11.10 -3.81 10.84
N ALA A 130 -10.27 -3.04 10.13
CA ALA A 130 -9.91 -1.68 10.51
C ALA A 130 -11.15 -0.78 10.66
N SER A 131 -12.24 -1.02 9.94
CA SER A 131 -13.45 -0.18 9.97
C SER A 131 -14.17 -0.22 11.32
N SER A 132 -14.10 -1.36 12.02
CA SER A 132 -14.82 -1.63 13.26
C SER A 132 -13.99 -1.37 14.52
N LEU A 133 -12.67 -1.21 14.40
CA LEU A 133 -11.80 -0.92 15.55
C LEU A 133 -11.76 0.58 15.82
N THR A 134 -12.26 1.01 16.97
CA THR A 134 -12.34 2.44 17.37
C THR A 134 -10.98 3.12 17.49
N ASP A 135 -9.95 2.32 17.78
CA ASP A 135 -8.60 2.80 18.09
C ASP A 135 -7.75 3.03 16.84
N VAL A 136 -8.29 2.71 15.65
CA VAL A 136 -7.71 3.07 14.37
C VAL A 136 -8.22 4.46 13.96
N ASN A 137 -7.32 5.32 13.49
CA ASN A 137 -7.67 6.68 13.08
C ASN A 137 -8.82 6.70 12.05
N VAL A 138 -9.82 7.57 12.26
CA VAL A 138 -11.01 7.72 11.41
C VAL A 138 -10.67 7.88 9.92
N ALA A 139 -9.60 8.59 9.58
CA ALA A 139 -9.16 8.75 8.19
C ALA A 139 -8.69 7.41 7.59
N VAL A 140 -7.89 6.65 8.35
CA VAL A 140 -7.41 5.31 7.96
C VAL A 140 -8.58 4.35 7.81
N ARG A 141 -9.57 4.41 8.70
CA ARG A 141 -10.81 3.60 8.60
C ARG A 141 -11.61 3.88 7.34
N LYS A 142 -11.79 5.16 7.00
CA LYS A 142 -12.49 5.57 5.76
C LYS A 142 -11.75 5.08 4.51
N ILE A 143 -10.43 5.20 4.49
CA ILE A 143 -9.62 4.72 3.37
C ILE A 143 -9.70 3.19 3.28
N ALA A 144 -9.56 2.47 4.39
CA ALA A 144 -9.61 1.00 4.44
C ALA A 144 -10.92 0.43 3.87
N ASN A 145 -12.05 1.11 4.05
CA ASN A 145 -13.34 0.71 3.47
C ASN A 145 -13.41 0.82 1.94
N LEU A 146 -12.53 1.62 1.34
CA LEU A 146 -12.46 1.81 -0.11
C LEU A 146 -11.40 0.91 -0.75
N LEU A 147 -10.61 0.19 0.05
CA LEU A 147 -9.57 -0.70 -0.44
C LEU A 147 -10.16 -2.05 -0.84
N LYS A 148 -9.68 -2.56 -1.98
CA LYS A 148 -9.88 -3.94 -2.42
C LYS A 148 -8.50 -4.57 -2.49
N PRO A 149 -7.97 -5.10 -1.39
CA PRO A 149 -6.65 -5.69 -1.39
C PRO A 149 -6.64 -6.99 -2.21
N ASP A 150 -5.52 -7.22 -2.88
CA ASP A 150 -5.18 -8.49 -3.55
C ASP A 150 -4.23 -9.29 -2.65
N LYS A 151 -4.15 -10.60 -2.89
CA LYS A 151 -3.29 -11.50 -2.14
C LYS A 151 -2.37 -12.24 -3.09
N GLU A 152 -1.07 -12.16 -2.83
CA GLU A 152 -0.05 -12.98 -3.48
C GLU A 152 0.55 -13.88 -2.40
N ILE A 153 0.39 -15.19 -2.58
CA ILE A 153 0.88 -16.19 -1.62
C ILE A 153 1.94 -17.05 -2.31
N ILE A 154 3.08 -17.15 -1.67
CA ILE A 154 4.19 -18.02 -2.04
C ILE A 154 4.39 -18.99 -0.89
N GLN A 155 4.34 -20.29 -1.17
CA GLN A 155 4.56 -21.34 -0.19
C GLN A 155 5.70 -22.24 -0.68
N ASP A 156 6.76 -22.32 0.10
CA ASP A 156 7.92 -23.19 -0.13
C ASP A 156 8.10 -24.11 1.09
N GLY A 157 7.45 -25.27 1.03
CA GLY A 157 7.34 -26.16 2.19
C GLY A 157 6.59 -25.48 3.35
N ASP A 158 7.28 -25.35 4.48
CA ASP A 158 6.77 -24.66 5.69
C ASP A 158 7.09 -23.16 5.69
N HIS A 159 7.88 -22.67 4.74
CA HIS A 159 8.16 -21.25 4.59
C HIS A 159 7.05 -20.59 3.76
N MET A 160 6.45 -19.52 4.28
CA MET A 160 5.33 -18.83 3.63
C MET A 160 5.57 -17.32 3.55
N ILE A 161 5.29 -16.78 2.37
CA ILE A 161 5.25 -15.34 2.12
C ILE A 161 3.83 -14.97 1.69
N ILE A 162 3.16 -14.15 2.50
CA ILE A 162 1.81 -13.64 2.22
C ILE A 162 1.90 -12.14 2.02
N LYS A 163 1.69 -11.68 0.78
CA LYS A 163 1.63 -10.26 0.46
C LYS A 163 0.18 -9.83 0.31
N THR A 164 -0.25 -8.92 1.18
CA THR A 164 -1.50 -8.20 1.05
C THR A 164 -1.22 -6.90 0.32
N LEU A 165 -1.68 -6.80 -0.92
CA LEU A 165 -1.36 -5.68 -1.79
C LEU A 165 -2.57 -4.76 -1.88
N SER A 166 -2.41 -3.50 -1.53
CA SER A 166 -3.48 -2.50 -1.68
C SER A 166 -2.91 -1.21 -2.20
N THR A 167 -3.80 -0.33 -2.65
CA THR A 167 -3.37 0.93 -3.28
C THR A 167 -3.03 2.02 -2.30
N PHE A 168 -3.12 1.72 -1.01
CA PHE A 168 -2.77 2.64 0.06
C PHE A 168 -1.59 2.12 0.86
N LYS A 169 -1.65 0.85 1.28
CA LYS A 169 -0.57 0.23 2.04
C LYS A 169 -0.51 -1.27 1.78
N ASN A 170 0.71 -1.76 1.55
CA ASN A 170 0.96 -3.18 1.47
C ASN A 170 1.40 -3.71 2.82
N TYR A 171 1.08 -4.97 3.05
CA TYR A 171 1.44 -5.68 4.24
C TYR A 171 2.00 -7.04 3.84
N ILE A 172 3.24 -7.33 4.22
CA ILE A 172 3.95 -8.55 3.83
C ILE A 172 4.26 -9.33 5.09
N MET A 173 3.84 -10.58 5.11
CA MET A 173 4.24 -11.57 6.09
C MET A 173 5.23 -12.52 5.43
N ASP A 174 6.32 -12.82 6.13
CA ASP A 174 7.37 -13.74 5.70
C ASP A 174 7.78 -14.53 6.96
N PHE A 175 7.40 -15.80 7.00
CA PHE A 175 7.48 -16.61 8.21
C PHE A 175 7.61 -18.10 7.92
N ASP A 176 8.10 -18.84 8.91
CA ASP A 176 8.03 -20.30 8.93
C ASP A 176 6.82 -20.75 9.76
N VAL A 177 6.00 -21.65 9.22
CA VAL A 177 4.88 -22.24 9.93
C VAL A 177 5.37 -22.97 11.19
N GLY A 178 4.66 -22.79 12.29
CA GLY A 178 4.97 -23.37 13.61
C GLY A 178 6.01 -22.60 14.42
N LYS A 179 6.61 -21.53 13.87
CA LYS A 179 7.58 -20.70 14.58
C LYS A 179 6.99 -19.35 14.94
N GLU A 180 7.23 -18.92 16.19
CA GLU A 180 6.91 -17.56 16.61
C GLU A 180 7.89 -16.55 15.98
N PHE A 181 7.37 -15.41 15.54
CA PHE A 181 8.16 -14.29 15.03
C PHE A 181 7.58 -12.95 15.49
N GLU A 182 8.43 -11.92 15.52
CA GLU A 182 7.98 -10.55 15.77
C GLU A 182 7.38 -9.97 14.48
N GLU A 183 6.10 -9.62 14.54
CA GLU A 183 5.34 -9.06 13.44
C GLU A 183 5.22 -7.53 13.61
N ASP A 184 5.86 -6.77 12.73
CA ASP A 184 5.72 -5.30 12.68
C ASP A 184 4.45 -4.92 11.89
N LEU A 185 3.44 -4.42 12.61
CA LEU A 185 2.16 -3.99 12.06
C LEU A 185 2.12 -2.48 11.79
N THR A 186 3.28 -1.85 11.61
CA THR A 186 3.42 -0.45 11.19
C THR A 186 2.54 -0.17 9.95
N GLY A 187 1.54 0.70 10.11
CA GLY A 187 0.59 1.06 9.07
C GLY A 187 -0.72 0.32 8.99
N VAL A 188 -0.88 -0.72 9.80
CA VAL A 188 -2.20 -1.28 10.08
C VAL A 188 -2.72 -0.56 11.31
N ASP A 189 -2.04 -0.76 12.43
CA ASP A 189 -2.36 -0.14 13.72
C ASP A 189 -1.11 0.26 14.53
N ASP A 190 0.06 0.27 13.88
CA ASP A 190 1.35 0.74 14.44
C ASP A 190 1.81 -0.01 15.71
N ARG A 191 1.38 -1.27 15.85
CA ARG A 191 1.79 -2.18 16.93
C ARG A 191 2.80 -3.21 16.48
N LYS A 192 3.35 -3.92 17.46
CA LYS A 192 4.11 -5.16 17.26
C LYS A 192 3.40 -6.29 17.97
N CYS A 193 3.40 -7.46 17.35
CA CYS A 193 2.84 -8.69 17.92
C CYS A 193 3.88 -9.80 17.88
N MET A 194 3.79 -10.71 18.85
CA MET A 194 4.43 -12.03 18.74
C MET A 194 3.45 -12.96 18.06
N THR A 195 3.77 -13.33 16.84
CA THR A 195 2.83 -13.98 15.93
C THR A 195 3.27 -15.40 15.64
N CYS A 196 2.32 -16.33 15.69
CA CYS A 196 2.53 -17.72 15.34
C CYS A 196 1.46 -18.16 14.34
N VAL A 197 1.89 -18.84 13.28
CA VAL A 197 1.00 -19.37 12.26
C VAL A 197 1.16 -20.88 12.22
N THR A 198 0.06 -21.62 12.32
CA THR A 198 0.04 -23.09 12.40
C THR A 198 -1.02 -23.68 11.49
N TRP A 199 -0.79 -24.89 10.99
CA TRP A 199 -1.84 -25.68 10.35
C TRP A 199 -2.80 -26.26 11.40
N ASP A 200 -4.10 -26.16 11.12
CA ASP A 200 -5.19 -26.84 11.82
C ASP A 200 -6.04 -27.57 10.76
N GLY A 201 -5.63 -28.81 10.47
CA GLY A 201 -6.11 -29.54 9.30
C GLY A 201 -5.85 -28.76 8.01
N ASP A 202 -6.92 -28.47 7.27
CA ASP A 202 -6.85 -27.75 5.99
C ASP A 202 -6.90 -26.22 6.14
N LYS A 203 -6.78 -25.71 7.38
CA LYS A 203 -6.85 -24.28 7.70
C LYS A 203 -5.52 -23.78 8.22
N LEU A 204 -5.17 -22.55 7.85
CA LEU A 204 -4.06 -21.83 8.44
C LEU A 204 -4.59 -20.95 9.57
N LEU A 205 -4.16 -21.22 10.80
CA LEU A 205 -4.51 -20.44 11.98
C LEU A 205 -3.35 -19.51 12.35
N CYS A 206 -3.63 -18.23 12.47
CA CYS A 206 -2.69 -17.23 12.98
C CYS A 206 -3.17 -16.70 14.32
N VAL A 207 -2.25 -16.61 15.28
CA VAL A 207 -2.44 -15.99 16.60
C VAL A 207 -1.43 -14.86 16.75
N GLN A 208 -1.91 -13.64 17.02
CA GLN A 208 -1.09 -12.43 17.16
C GLN A 208 -1.14 -11.99 18.63
N LYS A 209 -0.17 -12.44 19.45
CA LYS A 209 -0.10 -12.08 20.87
C LYS A 209 0.41 -10.64 21.02
N GLY A 210 -0.30 -9.82 21.77
CA GLY A 210 0.06 -8.43 22.01
C GLY A 210 -1.00 -7.70 22.83
N GLU A 211 -1.13 -6.38 22.63
CA GLU A 211 -2.06 -5.53 23.37
C GLU A 211 -3.54 -5.91 23.16
N LYS A 212 -3.89 -6.48 22.01
CA LYS A 212 -5.28 -6.79 21.64
C LYS A 212 -5.59 -8.25 21.91
N GLU A 213 -6.61 -8.46 22.74
CA GLU A 213 -7.19 -9.78 23.02
C GLU A 213 -7.78 -10.44 21.77
N ASP A 214 -7.67 -11.77 21.68
CA ASP A 214 -8.16 -12.60 20.55
C ASP A 214 -7.81 -12.03 19.16
N ARG A 215 -6.59 -11.49 19.02
CA ARG A 215 -6.11 -10.98 17.74
C ARG A 215 -5.52 -12.13 16.91
N GLY A 216 -5.97 -12.24 15.68
CA GLY A 216 -5.44 -13.22 14.74
C GLY A 216 -6.30 -13.35 13.51
N TRP A 217 -6.07 -14.41 12.75
CA TRP A 217 -6.88 -14.73 11.58
C TRP A 217 -6.90 -16.23 11.30
N THR A 218 -7.85 -16.67 10.48
CA THR A 218 -7.96 -18.03 9.98
C THR A 218 -8.16 -17.96 8.48
N GLN A 219 -7.33 -18.68 7.73
CA GLN A 219 -7.37 -18.73 6.28
C GLN A 219 -7.63 -20.16 5.80
N TRP A 220 -8.51 -20.33 4.81
CA TRP A 220 -8.79 -21.65 4.23
C TRP A 220 -9.26 -21.52 2.78
N ILE A 221 -9.28 -22.64 2.06
CA ILE A 221 -9.72 -22.72 0.67
C ILE A 221 -11.02 -23.52 0.58
N GLU A 222 -11.99 -23.03 -0.19
CA GLU A 222 -13.18 -23.77 -0.62
C GLU A 222 -13.30 -23.61 -2.15
N GLY A 223 -13.03 -24.68 -2.90
CA GLY A 223 -13.08 -24.63 -4.37
C GLY A 223 -12.04 -23.67 -4.98
N ASP A 224 -12.52 -22.66 -5.72
CA ASP A 224 -11.70 -21.59 -6.34
C ASP A 224 -11.55 -20.35 -5.43
N GLU A 225 -12.11 -20.40 -4.22
CA GLU A 225 -12.17 -19.26 -3.30
C GLU A 225 -11.22 -19.45 -2.12
N MET A 226 -10.48 -18.39 -1.80
CA MET A 226 -9.77 -18.27 -0.53
C MET A 226 -10.60 -17.44 0.44
N HIS A 227 -10.87 -18.03 1.60
CA HIS A 227 -11.54 -17.37 2.71
C HIS A 227 -10.51 -16.92 3.75
N LEU A 228 -10.73 -15.73 4.30
CA LEU A 228 -9.95 -15.16 5.38
C LEU A 228 -10.92 -14.58 6.42
N GLU A 229 -10.91 -15.12 7.63
CA GLU A 229 -11.57 -14.54 8.79
C GLU A 229 -10.53 -13.88 9.69
N ILE A 230 -10.63 -12.56 9.89
CA ILE A 230 -9.76 -11.77 10.76
C ILE A 230 -10.53 -11.46 12.04
N ARG A 231 -9.89 -11.65 13.19
CA ARG A 231 -10.47 -11.45 14.52
C ARG A 231 -9.59 -10.54 15.39
N ALA A 232 -10.23 -9.68 16.17
CA ALA A 232 -9.60 -8.91 17.24
C ALA A 232 -10.67 -8.40 18.21
N CYS A 233 -10.45 -8.55 19.52
CA CYS A 233 -11.32 -8.04 20.58
C CYS A 233 -12.80 -8.46 20.40
N GLY A 234 -13.05 -9.71 20.00
CA GLY A 234 -14.39 -10.24 19.76
C GLY A 234 -15.06 -9.76 18.46
N VAL A 235 -14.40 -8.89 17.69
CA VAL A 235 -14.87 -8.44 16.38
C VAL A 235 -14.31 -9.35 15.30
N LYS A 236 -15.16 -9.71 14.32
CA LYS A 236 -14.80 -10.56 13.19
C LYS A 236 -15.04 -9.84 11.87
N CYS A 237 -14.16 -10.09 10.91
CA CYS A 237 -14.21 -9.60 9.55
C CYS A 237 -13.96 -10.79 8.61
N LYS A 238 -14.81 -10.98 7.61
CA LYS A 238 -14.63 -12.03 6.60
C LYS A 238 -14.32 -11.40 5.25
N GLN A 239 -13.28 -11.93 4.60
CA GLN A 239 -12.89 -11.60 3.23
C GLN A 239 -12.88 -12.88 2.40
N VAL A 240 -13.34 -12.78 1.16
CA VAL A 240 -13.30 -13.87 0.18
C VAL A 240 -12.60 -13.37 -1.06
N PHE A 241 -11.69 -14.17 -1.60
CA PHE A 241 -10.86 -13.84 -2.74
C PHE A 241 -10.96 -14.97 -3.78
N LYS A 242 -10.93 -14.64 -5.08
CA LYS A 242 -10.98 -15.64 -6.17
C LYS A 242 -9.61 -15.83 -6.82
N LYS A 243 -9.23 -17.09 -7.03
CA LYS A 243 -7.99 -17.42 -7.75
C LYS A 243 -8.03 -16.88 -9.18
N VAL A 244 -6.93 -16.32 -9.65
CA VAL A 244 -6.74 -15.91 -11.05
C VAL A 244 -5.77 -16.86 -11.75
N GLN A 245 -6.02 -17.12 -13.04
CA GLN A 245 -5.14 -17.90 -13.91
C GLN A 245 -3.97 -17.04 -14.44
#